data_AF-A0AAU8IU92-F1
#
_entry.id   AF-A0AAU8IU92-F1
#
_cell.length_a   1.000
_cell.length_b   1.000
_cell.length_c   1.000
_cell.angle_alpha   90.00
_cell.angle_beta   90.00
_cell.angle_gamma   90.00
#
_symmetry.space_group_name_H-M   'P 1'
#
loop_
_entity.id
_entity.type
_entity.pdbx_description
1 polymer ?
#
loop_
_entity_poly.entity_id
_entity_poly.type
_entity_poly.pdbx_seq_one_letter_code
_entity_poly.pdbx_strand_id
1 'polypeptide(L)'
;MATTATGGTRNLWIGKPGLLREIVQAAKSWDRTADLNVTEFKSLDGAVTTIAPPRTPRRLKFSWDLLPPDDAQHLARLARRVNGPGLQGSPVTSYGPVAVLDPASVNLLDPYQAAGQSDAPGGGDHWFTVSGSVVVSPAVGDTVVGQVQDAATRIGWRHGIWTGWPVAPGMKVSWLVPPDWSPVTATAQLDWKDADGAYLSTASATGASVTGTAPAGAAFVTPIGGPGTAGMAGLAGACLTIGDTPVPFALGDGCPAMSVTAYSDAPASPLPYRNISIDLVEVRDAEL
;
A
#
# COMPACT_ATOMS: atom_id res chain seq x y z
N MET A 1 29.77 -20.84 11.75
CA MET A 1 29.26 -20.70 10.36
C MET A 1 28.15 -19.68 10.40
N ALA A 2 28.44 -18.44 10.02
CA ALA A 2 27.44 -17.39 9.91
C ALA A 2 26.80 -17.51 8.54
N THR A 3 25.51 -17.82 8.51
CA THR A 3 24.69 -17.82 7.29
C THR A 3 24.51 -16.36 6.88
N THR A 4 25.17 -15.95 5.81
CA THR A 4 24.96 -14.67 5.16
C THR A 4 23.52 -14.64 4.63
N ALA A 5 22.65 -13.89 5.29
CA ALA A 5 21.38 -13.51 4.70
C ALA A 5 21.69 -12.63 3.48
N THR A 6 21.44 -13.15 2.28
CA THR A 6 21.39 -12.33 1.07
C THR A 6 20.18 -11.41 1.18
N GLY A 7 20.38 -10.27 1.84
CA GLY A 7 19.46 -9.14 1.78
C GLY A 7 19.49 -8.59 0.36
N GLY A 8 18.72 -9.20 -0.54
CA GLY A 8 18.49 -8.67 -1.86
C GLY A 8 17.91 -7.28 -1.70
N THR A 9 18.61 -6.27 -2.22
CA THR A 9 18.10 -4.90 -2.31
C THR A 9 16.82 -4.98 -3.11
N ARG A 10 15.67 -4.84 -2.45
CA ARG A 10 14.39 -4.90 -3.13
C ARG A 10 14.23 -3.64 -3.97
N ASN A 11 13.68 -3.81 -5.16
CA ASN A 11 13.52 -2.76 -6.14
C ASN A 11 12.23 -1.97 -5.91
N LEU A 12 12.24 -0.69 -6.31
CA LEU A 12 11.07 0.17 -6.29
C LEU A 12 10.08 -0.27 -7.37
N TRP A 13 8.82 -0.44 -7.02
CA TRP A 13 7.76 -0.53 -8.03
C TRP A 13 7.01 0.78 -8.09
N ILE A 14 6.89 1.34 -9.28
CA ILE A 14 6.20 2.61 -9.49
C ILE A 14 5.44 2.60 -10.81
N GLY A 15 4.25 3.17 -10.81
CA GLY A 15 3.42 3.28 -12.00
C GLY A 15 1.96 3.49 -11.66
N LYS A 16 1.13 3.59 -12.69
CA LYS A 16 -0.31 3.53 -12.50
C LYS A 16 -0.72 2.10 -12.18
N PRO A 17 -1.79 1.89 -11.41
CA PRO A 17 -2.36 0.55 -11.28
C PRO A 17 -2.62 -0.10 -12.65
N GLY A 18 -2.27 -1.37 -12.78
CA GLY A 18 -2.28 -2.11 -14.06
C GLY A 18 -1.06 -1.91 -14.96
N LEU A 19 -0.20 -0.93 -14.66
CA LEU A 19 1.06 -0.64 -15.37
C LEU A 19 2.23 -0.47 -14.40
N LEU A 20 2.07 -1.05 -13.23
CA LEU A 20 3.07 -1.02 -12.21
C LEU A 20 4.31 -1.76 -12.74
N ARG A 21 5.47 -1.12 -12.64
CA ARG A 21 6.73 -1.66 -13.16
C ARG A 21 7.82 -1.54 -12.11
N GLU A 22 8.65 -2.56 -12.06
CA GLU A 22 9.86 -2.60 -11.25
C GLU A 22 10.93 -1.71 -11.89
N ILE A 23 11.52 -0.83 -11.09
CA ILE A 23 12.77 -0.16 -11.44
C ILE A 23 13.89 -1.09 -11.03
N VAL A 24 14.56 -1.69 -12.02
CA VAL A 24 15.49 -2.81 -11.81
C VAL A 24 16.72 -2.39 -11.01
N GLN A 25 17.00 -1.09 -10.99
CA GLN A 25 18.07 -0.48 -10.24
C GLN A 25 17.53 0.22 -8.98
N ALA A 26 18.12 -0.11 -7.83
CA ALA A 26 17.90 0.64 -6.59
C ALA A 26 18.27 2.12 -6.77
N ALA A 27 17.47 3.02 -6.18
CA ALA A 27 17.81 4.44 -6.18
C ALA A 27 19.15 4.68 -5.44
N LYS A 28 19.87 5.70 -5.86
CA LYS A 28 21.08 6.18 -5.20
C LYS A 28 20.76 6.95 -3.92
N SER A 29 19.71 7.78 -3.95
CA SER A 29 19.25 8.54 -2.78
C SER A 29 17.75 8.42 -2.62
N TRP A 30 17.31 8.30 -1.37
CA TRP A 30 15.93 8.06 -0.97
C TRP A 30 15.66 9.00 0.21
N ASP A 31 14.65 9.86 0.10
CA ASP A 31 14.14 10.65 1.21
C ASP A 31 12.67 10.28 1.44
N ARG A 32 12.39 9.81 2.66
CA ARG A 32 11.09 9.34 3.14
C ARG A 32 10.70 9.99 4.47
N THR A 33 11.36 11.10 4.80
CA THR A 33 11.22 11.71 6.12
C THR A 33 9.76 12.07 6.35
N ALA A 34 9.15 11.49 7.39
CA ALA A 34 7.80 11.82 7.78
C ALA A 34 7.80 13.27 8.29
N ASP A 35 7.20 14.16 7.51
CA ASP A 35 6.97 15.52 7.95
C ASP A 35 5.79 15.51 8.93
N LEU A 36 6.07 15.66 10.21
CA LEU A 36 5.04 15.68 11.25
C LEU A 36 4.18 16.96 11.20
N ASN A 37 4.57 17.97 10.40
CA ASN A 37 3.94 19.29 10.29
C ASN A 37 3.52 19.88 11.64
N VAL A 38 4.35 19.68 12.67
CA VAL A 38 4.10 20.22 14.00
C VAL A 38 4.41 21.70 13.98
N THR A 39 3.39 22.51 14.26
CA THR A 39 3.57 23.96 14.46
C THR A 39 3.70 24.24 15.95
N GLU A 40 4.76 24.96 16.34
CA GLU A 40 4.99 25.40 17.71
C GLU A 40 4.62 26.87 17.87
N PHE A 41 3.80 27.18 18.86
CA PHE A 41 3.50 28.54 19.30
C PHE A 41 4.08 28.74 20.71
N LYS A 42 4.93 29.76 20.86
CA LYS A 42 5.46 30.19 22.15
C LYS A 42 4.76 31.47 22.60
N SER A 43 4.05 31.39 23.71
CA SER A 43 3.42 32.56 24.33
C SER A 43 4.44 33.45 25.03
N LEU A 44 4.03 34.69 25.33
CA LEU A 44 4.89 35.70 25.97
C LEU A 44 5.30 35.34 27.41
N ASP A 45 4.53 34.49 28.09
CA ASP A 45 4.86 33.92 29.41
C ASP A 45 5.79 32.69 29.32
N GLY A 46 6.17 32.28 28.11
CA GLY A 46 7.09 31.18 27.87
C GLY A 46 6.43 29.80 27.71
N ALA A 47 5.10 29.70 27.78
CA ALA A 47 4.42 28.43 27.49
C ALA A 47 4.52 28.06 26.01
N VAL A 48 4.59 26.74 25.75
CA VAL A 48 4.73 26.17 24.41
C VAL A 48 3.47 25.36 24.11
N THR A 49 2.79 25.70 23.01
CA THR A 49 1.66 24.96 22.48
C THR A 49 2.05 24.38 21.14
N THR A 50 1.82 23.08 20.93
CA THR A 50 2.04 22.43 19.64
C THR A 50 0.70 22.02 19.02
N ILE A 51 0.61 22.16 17.71
CA ILE A 51 -0.50 21.64 16.91
C ILE A 51 0.09 20.72 15.85
N ALA A 52 -0.38 19.48 15.81
CA ALA A 52 -0.03 18.50 14.80
C ALA A 52 -1.32 18.02 14.11
N PRO A 53 -1.42 18.08 12.78
CA PRO A 53 -2.55 17.47 12.08
C PRO A 53 -2.51 15.94 12.27
N PRO A 54 -3.68 15.27 12.28
CA PRO A 54 -3.75 13.83 12.48
C PRO A 54 -3.02 13.05 11.37
N ARG A 55 -3.04 13.56 10.14
CA ARG A 55 -2.30 13.01 9.01
C ARG A 55 -1.59 14.11 8.25
N THR A 56 -0.38 13.80 7.82
CA THR A 56 0.45 14.67 6.98
C THR A 56 0.72 14.01 5.63
N PRO A 57 0.54 14.71 4.50
CA PRO A 57 0.89 14.18 3.20
C PRO A 57 2.36 13.80 3.14
N ARG A 58 2.65 12.56 2.78
CA ARG A 58 4.02 12.08 2.63
C ARG A 58 4.68 12.68 1.41
N ARG A 59 5.99 12.88 1.51
CA ARG A 59 6.84 13.30 0.40
C ARG A 59 7.89 12.23 0.20
N LEU A 60 8.04 11.79 -1.04
CA LEU A 60 9.07 10.83 -1.43
C LEU A 60 9.98 11.48 -2.46
N LYS A 61 11.29 11.32 -2.29
CA LYS A 61 12.27 11.74 -3.30
C LYS A 61 13.17 10.58 -3.63
N PHE A 62 13.31 10.31 -4.92
CA PHE A 62 14.18 9.27 -5.43
C PHE A 62 15.12 9.85 -6.48
N SER A 63 16.39 9.43 -6.46
CA SER A 63 17.33 9.71 -7.54
C SER A 63 18.07 8.45 -7.97
N TRP A 64 18.37 8.35 -9.26
CA TRP A 64 19.14 7.28 -9.86
C TRP A 64 20.25 7.87 -10.73
N ASP A 65 21.42 7.26 -10.68
CA ASP A 65 22.51 7.53 -11.61
C ASP A 65 22.60 6.37 -12.61
N LEU A 66 22.93 6.67 -13.86
CA LEU A 66 23.14 5.66 -14.91
C LEU A 66 21.95 4.69 -15.07
N LEU A 67 20.73 5.20 -14.99
CA LEU A 67 19.52 4.40 -15.13
C LEU A 67 19.38 3.89 -16.58
N PRO A 68 19.06 2.60 -16.80
CA PRO A 68 18.84 2.05 -18.14
C PRO A 68 17.73 2.79 -18.89
N PRO A 69 17.79 2.86 -20.24
CA PRO A 69 16.85 3.64 -21.04
C PRO A 69 15.38 3.31 -20.79
N ASP A 70 15.05 2.05 -20.60
CA ASP A 70 13.65 1.64 -20.46
C ASP A 70 13.03 2.10 -19.14
N ASP A 71 13.78 2.03 -18.04
CA ASP A 71 13.36 2.53 -16.73
C ASP A 71 13.33 4.06 -16.72
N ALA A 72 14.32 4.70 -17.34
CA ALA A 72 14.35 6.16 -17.49
C ALA A 72 13.15 6.67 -18.31
N GLN A 73 12.81 6.01 -19.42
CA GLN A 73 11.62 6.37 -20.20
C GLN A 73 10.32 6.11 -19.45
N HIS A 74 10.24 5.05 -18.64
CA HIS A 74 9.09 4.79 -17.78
C HIS A 74 8.86 5.95 -16.81
N LEU A 75 9.89 6.35 -16.07
CA LEU A 75 9.83 7.48 -15.14
C LEU A 75 9.51 8.79 -15.85
N ALA A 76 10.10 9.04 -17.03
CA ALA A 76 9.80 10.21 -17.86
C ALA A 76 8.33 10.29 -18.26
N ARG A 77 7.72 9.15 -18.62
CA ARG A 77 6.30 9.07 -18.98
C ARG A 77 5.39 9.34 -17.79
N LEU A 78 5.71 8.77 -16.62
CA LEU A 78 4.95 9.05 -15.38
C LEU A 78 5.01 10.53 -15.03
N ALA A 79 6.22 11.13 -15.03
CA ALA A 79 6.41 12.54 -14.72
C ALA A 79 5.67 13.48 -15.68
N ARG A 80 5.64 13.13 -16.98
CA ARG A 80 4.97 13.92 -18.02
C ARG A 80 3.48 13.56 -18.19
N ARG A 81 2.96 12.61 -17.41
CA ARG A 81 1.57 12.12 -17.50
C ARG A 81 1.22 11.61 -18.91
N VAL A 82 2.16 10.92 -19.53
CA VAL A 82 2.02 10.33 -20.86
C VAL A 82 1.79 8.82 -20.69
N ASN A 83 0.88 8.28 -21.49
CA ASN A 83 0.62 6.84 -21.48
C ASN A 83 1.83 6.03 -21.94
N GLY A 84 2.08 4.93 -21.23
CA GLY A 84 3.10 3.95 -21.61
C GLY A 84 2.72 3.15 -22.86
N PRO A 85 3.71 2.49 -23.50
CA PRO A 85 3.42 1.39 -24.42
C PRO A 85 2.48 0.38 -23.75
N GLY A 86 1.47 -0.12 -24.47
CA GLY A 86 0.45 -1.03 -23.91
C GLY A 86 -0.84 -0.34 -23.43
N LEU A 87 -0.89 0.99 -23.37
CA LEU A 87 -2.11 1.75 -23.09
C LEU A 87 -2.78 2.39 -24.33
N GLN A 88 -2.23 2.19 -25.53
CA GLN A 88 -2.90 2.67 -26.74
C GLN A 88 -4.24 1.94 -26.90
N GLY A 89 -5.34 2.70 -26.82
CA GLY A 89 -6.70 2.14 -26.84
C GLY A 89 -7.23 1.64 -25.49
N SER A 90 -6.47 1.79 -24.40
CA SER A 90 -6.92 1.45 -23.05
C SER A 90 -7.87 2.53 -22.49
N PRO A 91 -8.90 2.15 -21.71
CA PRO A 91 -9.75 3.10 -20.99
C PRO A 91 -9.02 3.80 -19.83
N VAL A 92 -7.82 3.35 -19.45
CA VAL A 92 -7.04 3.94 -18.35
C VAL A 92 -6.54 5.32 -18.76
N THR A 93 -6.96 6.34 -18.01
CA THR A 93 -6.64 7.75 -18.27
C THR A 93 -5.15 8.03 -18.21
N SER A 94 -4.68 8.96 -19.04
CA SER A 94 -3.28 9.39 -19.07
C SER A 94 -2.86 10.23 -17.86
N TYR A 95 -3.84 10.77 -17.15
CA TYR A 95 -3.68 11.52 -15.91
C TYR A 95 -4.19 10.71 -14.71
N GLY A 96 -3.67 11.02 -13.53
CA GLY A 96 -4.03 10.38 -12.26
C GLY A 96 -2.82 10.14 -11.37
N PRO A 97 -3.04 9.77 -10.09
CA PRO A 97 -1.95 9.44 -9.17
C PRO A 97 -1.25 8.14 -9.59
N VAL A 98 0.01 8.02 -9.18
CA VAL A 98 0.81 6.80 -9.33
C VAL A 98 0.87 6.05 -8.00
N ALA A 99 0.89 4.73 -8.09
CA ALA A 99 1.24 3.85 -7.00
C ALA A 99 2.76 3.77 -6.87
N VAL A 100 3.23 3.78 -5.62
CA VAL A 100 4.62 3.53 -5.26
C VAL A 100 4.61 2.42 -4.23
N LEU A 101 5.22 1.28 -4.55
CA LEU A 101 5.44 0.20 -3.60
C LEU A 101 6.91 0.25 -3.22
N ASP A 102 7.16 0.84 -2.05
CA ASP A 102 8.49 0.97 -1.51
C ASP A 102 8.95 -0.40 -1.00
N PRO A 103 10.11 -0.91 -1.45
CA PRO A 103 10.70 -2.13 -0.95
C PRO A 103 10.94 -2.17 0.57
N ALA A 104 11.06 -1.00 1.21
CA ALA A 104 11.21 -0.87 2.65
C ALA A 104 9.87 -0.86 3.41
N SER A 105 8.73 -0.80 2.71
CA SER A 105 7.41 -0.86 3.35
C SER A 105 7.19 -2.24 3.97
N VAL A 106 6.97 -2.26 5.28
CA VAL A 106 6.76 -3.52 6.02
C VAL A 106 5.29 -3.92 6.02
N ASN A 107 4.38 -2.97 5.87
CA ASN A 107 2.94 -3.20 5.78
C ASN A 107 2.29 -2.16 4.87
N LEU A 108 1.58 -2.62 3.84
CA LEU A 108 0.92 -1.76 2.86
C LEU A 108 -0.42 -1.18 3.33
N LEU A 109 -0.94 -1.64 4.47
CA LEU A 109 -2.11 -1.03 5.09
C LEU A 109 -1.78 0.40 5.54
N ASP A 110 -2.80 1.27 5.61
CA ASP A 110 -2.65 2.58 6.28
C ASP A 110 -2.32 2.35 7.77
N PRO A 111 -1.46 3.19 8.41
CA PRO A 111 -1.08 2.98 9.80
C PRO A 111 -2.26 2.89 10.77
N TYR A 112 -3.32 3.67 10.55
CA TYR A 112 -4.54 3.59 11.38
C TYR A 112 -5.26 2.27 11.16
N GLN A 113 -5.45 1.88 9.90
CA GLN A 113 -6.06 0.60 9.54
C GLN A 113 -5.27 -0.60 10.12
N ALA A 114 -3.93 -0.56 10.07
CA ALA A 114 -3.06 -1.58 10.65
C ALA A 114 -3.17 -1.63 12.18
N ALA A 115 -3.31 -0.47 12.83
CA ALA A 115 -3.54 -0.35 14.26
C ALA A 115 -4.97 -0.69 14.70
N GLY A 116 -5.88 -0.98 13.76
CA GLY A 116 -7.30 -1.17 14.06
C GLY A 116 -7.97 0.12 14.53
N GLN A 117 -7.50 1.28 14.07
CA GLN A 117 -8.09 2.59 14.32
C GLN A 117 -8.93 3.01 13.10
N SER A 118 -9.92 3.89 13.32
CA SER A 118 -10.79 4.40 12.28
C SER A 118 -11.33 5.78 12.63
N ASP A 119 -11.47 6.62 11.60
CA ASP A 119 -12.08 7.94 11.71
C ASP A 119 -13.62 7.85 11.58
N ALA A 120 -14.13 6.72 11.07
CA ALA A 120 -15.55 6.44 10.92
C ALA A 120 -16.06 5.52 12.07
N PRO A 121 -17.10 5.91 12.83
CA PRO A 121 -17.60 5.09 13.95
C PRO A 121 -17.98 3.64 13.56
N GLY A 122 -18.39 3.41 12.31
CA GLY A 122 -18.71 2.09 11.78
C GLY A 122 -17.58 1.40 11.02
N GLY A 123 -16.34 1.91 11.05
CA GLY A 123 -15.17 1.33 10.40
C GLY A 123 -15.21 1.29 8.86
N GLY A 124 -16.19 1.94 8.23
CA GLY A 124 -16.44 1.84 6.78
C GLY A 124 -15.36 2.47 5.89
N ASP A 125 -14.52 3.31 6.46
CA ASP A 125 -13.31 3.89 5.86
C ASP A 125 -12.21 2.84 5.63
N HIS A 126 -12.17 1.79 6.46
CA HIS A 126 -11.10 0.81 6.48
C HIS A 126 -11.54 -0.63 6.22
N TRP A 127 -12.78 -0.98 6.53
CA TRP A 127 -13.31 -2.33 6.37
C TRP A 127 -14.65 -2.33 5.65
N PHE A 128 -14.96 -3.45 5.02
CA PHE A 128 -16.27 -3.70 4.44
C PHE A 128 -16.63 -5.17 4.56
N THR A 129 -17.94 -5.46 4.56
CA THR A 129 -18.43 -6.84 4.59
C THR A 129 -18.39 -7.41 3.17
N VAL A 130 -17.67 -8.51 2.98
CA VAL A 130 -17.64 -9.27 1.72
C VAL A 130 -18.81 -10.26 1.69
N SER A 131 -19.03 -10.94 2.82
CA SER A 131 -20.18 -11.85 3.04
C SER A 131 -20.45 -11.99 4.53
N GLY A 132 -21.66 -12.44 4.88
CA GLY A 132 -22.11 -12.51 6.27
C GLY A 132 -22.49 -11.14 6.84
N SER A 133 -22.27 -10.94 8.14
CA SER A 133 -22.59 -9.69 8.82
C SER A 133 -21.54 -9.36 9.87
N VAL A 134 -20.97 -8.15 9.77
CA VAL A 134 -20.12 -7.57 10.79
C VAL A 134 -20.64 -6.20 11.22
N VAL A 135 -20.66 -5.95 12.53
CA VAL A 135 -20.88 -4.61 13.08
C VAL A 135 -19.57 -4.17 13.72
N VAL A 136 -18.93 -3.16 13.15
CA VAL A 136 -17.72 -2.57 13.75
C VAL A 136 -18.16 -1.60 14.83
N SER A 137 -17.66 -1.80 16.04
CA SER A 137 -17.93 -0.95 17.19
C SER A 137 -16.64 -0.29 17.66
N PRO A 138 -16.66 1.00 17.98
CA PRO A 138 -15.52 1.67 18.60
C PRO A 138 -15.47 1.25 20.07
N ALA A 139 -14.59 0.31 20.45
CA ALA A 139 -14.12 0.09 21.82
C ALA A 139 -13.18 -1.14 21.92
N VAL A 140 -11.91 -0.94 22.21
CA VAL A 140 -11.18 -1.10 23.50
C VAL A 140 -9.83 -0.39 23.31
N GLY A 141 -9.47 0.56 24.18
CA GLY A 141 -8.14 1.20 24.17
C GLY A 141 -7.72 1.78 22.80
N ASP A 142 -8.59 2.60 22.20
CA ASP A 142 -8.43 3.23 20.88
C ASP A 142 -8.46 2.29 19.66
N THR A 143 -8.73 0.99 19.83
CA THR A 143 -8.91 0.04 18.72
C THR A 143 -10.38 -0.30 18.48
N VAL A 144 -10.74 -0.56 17.23
CA VAL A 144 -12.06 -1.04 16.83
C VAL A 144 -12.11 -2.57 16.83
N VAL A 145 -13.29 -3.09 17.11
CA VAL A 145 -13.59 -4.53 17.13
C VAL A 145 -14.80 -4.80 16.26
N GLY A 146 -14.80 -5.93 15.55
CA GLY A 146 -15.93 -6.40 14.76
C GLY A 146 -16.75 -7.41 15.53
N GLN A 147 -18.06 -7.17 15.67
CA GLN A 147 -19.01 -8.19 16.11
C GLN A 147 -19.48 -9.00 14.91
N VAL A 148 -19.10 -10.27 14.87
CA VAL A 148 -19.29 -11.20 13.76
C VAL A 148 -20.43 -12.16 14.11
N GLN A 149 -21.41 -12.31 13.21
CA GLN A 149 -22.61 -13.12 13.47
C GLN A 149 -22.39 -14.62 13.25
N ASP A 150 -21.51 -15.01 12.34
CA ASP A 150 -21.24 -16.42 12.01
C ASP A 150 -19.79 -16.67 11.57
N ALA A 151 -19.39 -17.94 11.55
CA ALA A 151 -18.06 -18.37 11.10
C ALA A 151 -17.78 -18.15 9.60
N ALA A 152 -18.84 -17.99 8.79
CA ALA A 152 -18.75 -17.80 7.35
C ALA A 152 -18.49 -16.34 6.95
N THR A 153 -18.65 -15.41 7.88
CA THR A 153 -18.48 -13.97 7.65
C THR A 153 -17.06 -13.68 7.13
N ARG A 154 -16.99 -12.81 6.13
CA ARG A 154 -15.75 -12.35 5.50
C ARG A 154 -15.71 -10.83 5.49
N ILE A 155 -14.59 -10.30 5.97
CA ILE A 155 -14.29 -8.89 6.09
C ILE A 155 -13.20 -8.57 5.08
N GLY A 156 -13.41 -7.55 4.25
CA GLY A 156 -12.40 -7.03 3.34
C GLY A 156 -11.80 -5.75 3.89
N TRP A 157 -10.52 -5.52 3.61
CA TRP A 157 -9.86 -4.25 3.94
C TRP A 157 -9.95 -3.32 2.73
N ARG A 158 -10.19 -2.05 2.99
CA ARG A 158 -10.32 -0.99 1.97
C ARG A 158 -9.01 -0.24 1.82
N HIS A 159 -8.57 0.00 0.58
CA HIS A 159 -7.38 0.82 0.32
C HIS A 159 -7.63 2.33 0.54
N GLY A 160 -8.87 2.79 0.30
CA GLY A 160 -9.27 4.19 0.47
C GLY A 160 -9.16 5.05 -0.79
N ILE A 161 -8.39 4.64 -1.80
CA ILE A 161 -8.26 5.35 -3.10
C ILE A 161 -8.62 4.44 -4.27
N TRP A 162 -8.01 3.26 -4.33
CA TRP A 162 -8.27 2.29 -5.39
C TRP A 162 -9.18 1.15 -4.92
N THR A 163 -9.69 0.35 -5.86
CA THR A 163 -10.52 -0.85 -5.58
C THR A 163 -9.78 -1.96 -4.82
N GLY A 164 -8.45 -1.86 -4.72
CA GLY A 164 -7.57 -2.72 -3.94
C GLY A 164 -6.14 -2.16 -3.95
N TRP A 165 -5.20 -2.90 -3.37
CA TRP A 165 -3.78 -2.54 -3.41
C TRP A 165 -3.19 -2.83 -4.78
N PRO A 166 -2.48 -1.86 -5.40
CA PRO A 166 -1.86 -2.06 -6.71
C PRO A 166 -0.86 -3.20 -6.68
N VAL A 167 -0.91 -4.03 -7.72
CA VAL A 167 0.02 -5.14 -7.95
C VAL A 167 0.37 -5.22 -9.44
N ALA A 168 1.39 -6.00 -9.77
CA ALA A 168 1.71 -6.39 -11.14
C ALA A 168 1.66 -7.92 -11.27
N PRO A 169 1.35 -8.47 -12.46
CA PRO A 169 1.40 -9.91 -12.70
C PRO A 169 2.76 -10.52 -12.28
N GLY A 170 2.71 -11.67 -11.61
CA GLY A 170 3.89 -12.35 -11.08
C GLY A 170 4.37 -11.86 -9.71
N MET A 171 3.84 -10.75 -9.18
CA MET A 171 4.15 -10.32 -7.81
C MET A 171 3.67 -11.33 -6.78
N LYS A 172 4.51 -11.62 -5.79
CA LYS A 172 4.11 -12.37 -4.59
C LYS A 172 3.59 -11.42 -3.54
N VAL A 173 2.36 -11.65 -3.07
CA VAL A 173 1.72 -10.88 -2.01
C VAL A 173 1.40 -11.82 -0.86
N SER A 174 1.71 -11.39 0.36
CA SER A 174 1.36 -12.11 1.57
C SER A 174 0.38 -11.31 2.40
N TRP A 175 -0.57 -12.01 2.99
CA TRP A 175 -1.59 -11.44 3.85
C TRP A 175 -1.65 -12.19 5.17
N LEU A 176 -1.65 -11.43 6.26
CA LEU A 176 -1.82 -11.89 7.63
C LEU A 176 -3.08 -11.22 8.21
N VAL A 177 -4.03 -12.03 8.64
CA VAL A 177 -5.22 -11.54 9.37
C VAL A 177 -4.83 -11.12 10.79
N PRO A 178 -5.68 -10.37 11.52
CA PRO A 178 -5.41 -9.98 12.90
C PRO A 178 -4.98 -11.16 13.79
N PRO A 179 -3.95 -11.00 14.63
CA PRO A 179 -3.39 -12.08 15.45
C PRO A 179 -4.34 -12.56 16.56
N ASP A 180 -5.35 -11.78 16.91
CA ASP A 180 -6.39 -12.18 17.87
C ASP A 180 -7.35 -13.23 17.30
N TRP A 181 -7.30 -13.50 16.00
CA TRP A 181 -8.13 -14.52 15.37
C TRP A 181 -7.51 -15.90 15.54
N SER A 182 -8.35 -16.90 15.74
CA SER A 182 -7.90 -18.28 15.90
C SER A 182 -7.19 -18.77 14.63
N PRO A 183 -5.89 -19.13 14.68
CA PRO A 183 -5.16 -19.59 13.50
C PRO A 183 -5.66 -20.94 12.97
N VAL A 184 -6.50 -21.64 13.72
CA VAL A 184 -7.07 -22.95 13.33
C VAL A 184 -8.32 -22.78 12.48
N THR A 185 -9.12 -21.75 12.77
CA THR A 185 -10.45 -21.55 12.16
C THR A 185 -10.50 -20.33 11.25
N ALA A 186 -9.56 -19.40 11.40
CA ALA A 186 -9.49 -18.22 10.56
C ALA A 186 -9.29 -18.59 9.08
N THR A 187 -9.69 -17.68 8.21
CA THR A 187 -9.44 -17.76 6.77
C THR A 187 -8.74 -16.49 6.33
N ALA A 188 -7.57 -16.63 5.72
CA ALA A 188 -6.88 -15.54 5.04
C ALA A 188 -7.08 -15.69 3.53
N GLN A 189 -7.39 -14.58 2.86
CA GLN A 189 -7.77 -14.57 1.45
C GLN A 189 -7.22 -13.33 0.74
N LEU A 190 -6.83 -13.50 -0.53
CA LEU A 190 -6.40 -12.46 -1.46
C LEU A 190 -7.26 -12.59 -2.73
N ASP A 191 -8.08 -11.58 -3.00
CA ASP A 191 -8.86 -11.49 -4.24
C ASP A 191 -8.14 -10.62 -5.26
N TRP A 192 -7.80 -11.21 -6.39
CA TRP A 192 -7.12 -10.54 -7.50
C TRP A 192 -8.14 -9.89 -8.42
N LYS A 193 -7.86 -8.67 -8.85
CA LYS A 193 -8.71 -7.91 -9.76
C LYS A 193 -7.91 -7.32 -10.92
N ASP A 194 -8.56 -7.15 -12.05
CA ASP A 194 -7.99 -6.44 -13.20
C ASP A 194 -7.99 -4.92 -13.00
N ALA A 195 -7.54 -4.17 -14.01
CA ALA A 195 -7.41 -2.71 -13.95
C ALA A 195 -8.77 -1.98 -13.84
N ASP A 196 -9.86 -2.62 -14.27
CA ASP A 196 -11.22 -2.07 -14.14
C ASP A 196 -11.85 -2.45 -12.77
N GLY A 197 -11.13 -3.25 -11.97
CA GLY A 197 -11.56 -3.72 -10.67
C GLY A 197 -12.44 -4.97 -10.71
N ALA A 198 -12.57 -5.62 -11.88
CA ALA A 198 -13.30 -6.86 -12.01
C ALA A 198 -12.50 -8.01 -11.38
N TYR A 199 -13.22 -8.93 -10.75
CA TYR A 199 -12.63 -10.11 -10.11
C TYR A 199 -12.00 -11.04 -11.14
N LEU A 200 -10.80 -11.55 -10.82
CA LEU A 200 -10.08 -12.52 -11.65
C LEU A 200 -10.00 -13.90 -10.98
N SER A 201 -9.47 -13.94 -9.76
CA SER A 201 -9.27 -15.19 -9.02
C SER A 201 -8.99 -14.91 -7.54
N THR A 202 -8.92 -15.98 -6.75
CA THR A 202 -8.64 -15.92 -5.32
C THR A 202 -7.47 -16.83 -4.95
N ALA A 203 -6.60 -16.36 -4.06
CA ALA A 203 -5.72 -17.22 -3.26
C ALA A 203 -6.22 -17.22 -1.81
N SER A 204 -6.47 -18.38 -1.23
CA SER A 204 -7.00 -18.49 0.15
C SER A 204 -6.39 -19.65 0.91
N ALA A 205 -6.31 -19.50 2.23
CA ALA A 205 -5.94 -20.57 3.15
C ALA A 205 -6.81 -20.53 4.40
N THR A 206 -7.17 -21.71 4.92
CA THR A 206 -7.56 -21.84 6.32
C THR A 206 -6.30 -21.66 7.16
N GLY A 207 -6.29 -20.64 8.01
CA GLY A 207 -5.09 -20.20 8.70
C GLY A 207 -5.07 -18.70 8.91
N ALA A 208 -4.07 -18.25 9.68
CA ALA A 208 -3.84 -16.83 9.93
C ALA A 208 -3.23 -16.09 8.73
N SER A 209 -2.67 -16.80 7.75
CA SER A 209 -2.01 -16.15 6.61
C SER A 209 -2.17 -16.91 5.30
N VAL A 210 -2.03 -16.17 4.20
CA VAL A 210 -1.97 -16.69 2.84
C VAL A 210 -0.93 -15.92 2.05
N THR A 211 -0.19 -16.61 1.19
CA THR A 211 0.66 -15.99 0.17
C THR A 211 0.18 -16.43 -1.19
N GLY A 212 -0.02 -15.46 -2.09
CA GLY A 212 -0.44 -15.71 -3.47
C GLY A 212 0.47 -14.99 -4.48
N THR A 213 0.47 -15.47 -5.72
CA THR A 213 1.11 -14.80 -6.84
C THR A 213 0.05 -14.16 -7.72
N ALA A 214 0.21 -12.87 -8.01
CA ALA A 214 -0.70 -12.12 -8.86
C ALA A 214 -0.79 -12.78 -10.25
N PRO A 215 -2.00 -13.19 -10.71
CA PRO A 215 -2.16 -13.85 -12.01
C PRO A 215 -1.95 -12.86 -13.16
N ALA A 216 -1.92 -13.40 -14.39
CA ALA A 216 -1.92 -12.56 -15.59
C ALA A 216 -3.14 -11.61 -15.59
N GLY A 217 -2.90 -10.34 -15.94
CA GLY A 217 -3.94 -9.30 -15.97
C GLY A 217 -4.28 -8.68 -14.61
N ALA A 218 -3.74 -9.17 -13.49
CA ALA A 218 -3.98 -8.57 -12.19
C ALA A 218 -3.35 -7.18 -12.07
N ALA A 219 -4.15 -6.21 -11.62
CA ALA A 219 -3.76 -4.84 -11.34
C ALA A 219 -3.97 -4.47 -9.87
N PHE A 220 -4.90 -5.14 -9.20
CA PHE A 220 -5.18 -4.93 -7.78
C PHE A 220 -5.31 -6.24 -7.01
N VAL A 221 -5.14 -6.15 -5.70
CA VAL A 221 -5.46 -7.20 -4.74
C VAL A 221 -6.29 -6.66 -3.59
N THR A 222 -7.29 -7.41 -3.16
CA THR A 222 -8.08 -7.11 -1.97
C THR A 222 -7.82 -8.18 -0.91
N PRO A 223 -7.12 -7.84 0.19
CA PRO A 223 -7.01 -8.74 1.34
C PRO A 223 -8.35 -8.87 2.06
N ILE A 224 -8.67 -10.12 2.40
CA ILE A 224 -9.91 -10.56 3.00
C ILE A 224 -9.58 -11.51 4.15
N GLY A 225 -10.40 -11.47 5.18
CA GLY A 225 -10.26 -12.26 6.38
C GLY A 225 -11.60 -12.76 6.91
N GLY A 226 -11.64 -14.01 7.37
CA GLY A 226 -12.74 -14.55 8.18
C GLY A 226 -12.23 -14.99 9.54
N PRO A 227 -12.80 -14.53 10.67
CA PRO A 227 -12.41 -14.98 12.01
C PRO A 227 -12.66 -16.47 12.27
N GLY A 228 -13.61 -17.07 11.54
CA GLY A 228 -13.93 -18.50 11.62
C GLY A 228 -14.84 -18.88 12.79
N THR A 229 -15.28 -17.92 13.60
CA THR A 229 -16.25 -18.08 14.69
C THR A 229 -17.12 -16.84 14.80
N ALA A 230 -18.34 -17.00 15.32
CA ALA A 230 -19.16 -15.87 15.75
C ALA A 230 -18.59 -15.23 17.03
N GLY A 231 -18.90 -13.96 17.27
CA GLY A 231 -18.47 -13.20 18.44
C GLY A 231 -17.64 -11.97 18.11
N MET A 232 -16.93 -11.45 19.11
CA MET A 232 -16.05 -10.29 18.93
C MET A 232 -14.73 -10.71 18.30
N ALA A 233 -14.27 -9.97 17.30
CA ALA A 233 -13.01 -10.18 16.61
C ALA A 233 -12.23 -8.86 16.54
N GLY A 234 -10.98 -8.87 17.02
CA GLY A 234 -10.07 -7.72 16.91
C GLY A 234 -9.73 -7.43 15.45
N LEU A 235 -9.60 -6.17 15.05
CA LEU A 235 -9.22 -5.78 13.68
C LEU A 235 -7.79 -5.23 13.56
N ALA A 236 -7.10 -5.06 14.68
CA ALA A 236 -5.74 -4.58 14.75
C ALA A 236 -4.71 -5.66 14.40
N GLY A 237 -3.54 -5.25 13.94
CA GLY A 237 -2.37 -6.13 13.77
C GLY A 237 -2.32 -6.93 12.46
N ALA A 238 -3.27 -6.71 11.55
CA ALA A 238 -3.24 -7.28 10.21
C ALA A 238 -2.09 -6.70 9.36
N CYS A 239 -1.58 -7.47 8.41
CA CYS A 239 -0.40 -7.08 7.63
C CYS A 239 -0.46 -7.57 6.19
N LEU A 240 -0.38 -6.63 5.23
CA LEU A 240 -0.29 -6.90 3.80
C LEU A 240 1.11 -6.55 3.31
N THR A 241 1.83 -7.50 2.71
CA THR A 241 3.22 -7.29 2.27
C THR A 241 3.47 -7.85 0.87
N ILE A 242 4.54 -7.37 0.23
CA ILE A 242 4.98 -7.85 -1.08
C ILE A 242 6.35 -8.50 -0.95
N GLY A 243 6.47 -9.73 -1.46
CA GLY A 243 7.73 -10.46 -1.48
C GLY A 243 8.19 -11.01 -0.13
N ASP A 244 7.45 -10.75 0.96
CA ASP A 244 7.89 -10.99 2.33
C ASP A 244 6.97 -11.83 3.17
N THR A 245 7.52 -12.29 4.30
CA THR A 245 6.75 -12.80 5.42
C THR A 245 6.05 -11.63 6.13
N PRO A 246 4.72 -11.63 6.22
CA PRO A 246 3.99 -10.59 6.92
C PRO A 246 4.22 -10.71 8.43
N VAL A 247 4.35 -9.57 9.12
CA VAL A 247 4.65 -9.49 10.55
C VAL A 247 3.45 -8.89 11.28
N PRO A 248 2.94 -9.52 12.36
CA PRO A 248 1.81 -8.99 13.12
C PRO A 248 2.18 -7.65 13.76
N PHE A 249 1.22 -6.72 13.82
CA PHE A 249 1.40 -5.37 14.38
C PHE A 249 2.50 -4.54 13.71
N ALA A 250 3.00 -4.93 12.54
CA ALA A 250 3.84 -4.06 11.73
C ALA A 250 3.05 -2.79 11.39
N LEU A 251 3.62 -1.64 11.73
CA LEU A 251 3.02 -0.35 11.40
C LEU A 251 2.83 -0.25 9.89
N GLY A 252 1.66 0.25 9.50
CA GLY A 252 1.33 0.53 8.12
C GLY A 252 2.20 1.65 7.56
N ASP A 253 3.00 1.36 6.54
CA ASP A 253 3.63 2.36 5.69
C ASP A 253 2.72 2.75 4.53
N GLY A 254 1.57 2.09 4.35
CA GLY A 254 0.58 2.37 3.31
C GLY A 254 1.06 2.07 1.88
N CYS A 255 0.13 2.17 0.93
CA CYS A 255 0.43 2.37 -0.48
C CYS A 255 -0.24 3.68 -0.93
N PRO A 256 0.34 4.84 -0.57
CA PRO A 256 -0.31 6.12 -0.86
C PRO A 256 -0.38 6.36 -2.36
N ALA A 257 -1.46 7.00 -2.79
CA ALA A 257 -1.57 7.57 -4.12
C ALA A 257 -0.65 8.79 -4.21
N MET A 258 0.31 8.79 -5.13
CA MET A 258 1.33 9.84 -5.23
C MET A 258 1.16 10.66 -6.51
N SER A 259 1.43 11.97 -6.46
CA SER A 259 1.58 12.81 -7.64
C SER A 259 3.05 13.20 -7.81
N VAL A 260 3.56 13.13 -9.04
CA VAL A 260 4.89 13.66 -9.38
C VAL A 260 4.81 15.19 -9.34
N THR A 261 5.65 15.82 -8.51
CA THR A 261 5.72 17.28 -8.34
C THR A 261 7.00 17.89 -8.88
N ALA A 262 8.08 17.10 -9.01
CA ALA A 262 9.30 17.50 -9.69
C ALA A 262 9.92 16.31 -10.42
N TYR A 263 10.63 16.60 -11.52
CA TYR A 263 11.34 15.64 -12.34
C TYR A 263 12.60 16.29 -12.91
N SER A 264 13.74 15.62 -12.79
CA SER A 264 14.97 15.99 -13.49
C SER A 264 15.49 14.83 -14.33
N ASP A 265 16.12 15.18 -15.44
CA ASP A 265 16.60 14.22 -16.42
C ASP A 265 17.81 14.75 -17.17
N ALA A 266 18.96 14.16 -16.88
CA ALA A 266 20.22 14.48 -17.52
C ALA A 266 20.82 13.25 -18.22
N PRO A 267 21.45 13.41 -19.40
CA PRO A 267 22.26 12.35 -19.98
C PRO A 267 23.35 11.92 -19.00
N ALA A 268 23.58 10.61 -18.88
CA ALA A 268 24.71 10.05 -18.14
C ALA A 268 25.74 9.49 -19.12
N SER A 269 27.00 9.42 -18.70
CA SER A 269 28.08 8.80 -19.49
C SER A 269 28.37 7.41 -18.94
N PRO A 270 28.33 6.34 -19.77
CA PRO A 270 28.10 6.36 -21.22
C PRO A 270 26.62 6.57 -21.59
N LEU A 271 26.35 7.07 -22.81
CA LEU A 271 25.02 6.97 -23.41
C LEU A 271 24.69 5.49 -23.67
N PRO A 272 23.41 5.06 -23.64
CA PRO A 272 22.16 5.85 -23.55
C PRO A 272 21.60 6.06 -22.12
N TYR A 273 22.40 5.84 -21.08
CA TYR A 273 21.94 5.92 -19.69
C TYR A 273 21.56 7.34 -19.25
N ARG A 274 20.71 7.46 -18.22
CA ARG A 274 20.19 8.74 -17.71
C ARG A 274 20.37 8.88 -16.20
N ASN A 275 20.63 10.08 -15.74
CA ASN A 275 20.50 10.43 -14.33
C ASN A 275 19.11 11.05 -14.14
N ILE A 276 18.28 10.44 -13.29
CA ILE A 276 16.88 10.81 -13.09
C ILE A 276 16.65 11.14 -11.62
N SER A 277 15.86 12.18 -11.34
CA SER A 277 15.25 12.37 -10.02
C SER A 277 13.75 12.61 -10.13
N ILE A 278 12.99 12.11 -9.16
CA ILE A 278 11.56 12.37 -9.03
C ILE A 278 11.24 12.79 -7.59
N ASP A 279 10.39 13.81 -7.48
CA ASP A 279 9.76 14.19 -6.22
C ASP A 279 8.26 13.88 -6.32
N LEU A 280 7.75 13.24 -5.28
CA LEU A 280 6.39 12.75 -5.20
C LEU A 280 5.74 13.31 -3.93
N VAL A 281 4.47 13.68 -4.04
CA VAL A 281 3.65 14.10 -2.90
C VAL A 281 2.38 13.25 -2.86
N GLU A 282 2.06 12.76 -1.67
CA GLU A 282 0.83 12.02 -1.42
C GLU A 282 -0.40 12.87 -1.72
N VAL A 283 -1.33 12.28 -2.47
CA VAL A 283 -2.64 12.84 -2.78
C VAL A 283 -3.61 12.45 -1.67
N ARG A 284 -4.20 13.44 -1.03
CA ARG A 284 -5.30 13.30 -0.07
C ARG A 284 -6.48 14.14 -0.54
N ASP A 285 -7.70 13.60 -0.44
CA ASP A 285 -8.97 14.30 -0.67
C ASP A 285 -9.10 15.08 -1.99
N ALA A 286 -8.37 14.68 -3.02
CA ALA A 286 -8.71 15.09 -4.38
C ALA A 286 -9.88 14.20 -4.81
N GLU A 287 -11.07 14.77 -4.95
CA GLU A 287 -12.10 14.17 -5.82
C GLU A 287 -11.41 13.92 -7.18
N LEU A 288 -11.22 12.64 -7.51
CA LEU A 288 -10.69 12.18 -8.80
C LEU A 288 -11.82 12.07 -9.82
#